data_AF-A0A093XKA5-F1
#
_entry.id   AF-A0A093XKA5-F1
#
_cell.length_a   1.000
_cell.length_b   1.000
_cell.length_c   1.000
_cell.angle_alpha   90.00
_cell.angle_beta   90.00
_cell.angle_gamma   90.00
#
_symmetry.space_group_name_H-M   'P 1'
#
loop_
_entity.id
_entity.type
_entity.pdbx_description
1 polymer ?
#
loop_
_entity_poly.entity_id
_entity_poly.type
_entity_poly.pdbx_seq_one_letter_code
_entity_poly.pdbx_strand_id
1 'polypeptide(L)'
;MALGLKPSFTANPGVTESPGVDAVISALKLMPHIEGGYFIETDRSPDTVSSPFPIKASSTSELTPKRPGFDPTVRNTSTTIHYLLTPNGPQGGFHRNKGRTVHTLHKGRGRYVVIHANESATEKRIETFIVGPNIERGEKLQWIVEGDKYKASYLLPDEDGGVDSQGLLISETVVPGFEFCDHDFLSRQGLEELIGAQKAEELSWLLSPLAK
;
A
#
# COMPACT_ATOMS: atom_id res chain seq x y z
N MET A 1 -21.46 -13.07 -3.78
CA MET A 1 -20.44 -14.08 -4.20
C MET A 1 -19.21 -13.86 -3.35
N ALA A 2 -18.57 -14.93 -2.89
CA ALA A 2 -17.31 -14.86 -2.14
C ALA A 2 -16.21 -14.24 -3.00
N LEU A 3 -15.33 -13.43 -2.40
CA LEU A 3 -14.21 -12.77 -3.06
C LEU A 3 -13.08 -13.75 -3.37
N GLY A 4 -12.96 -14.84 -2.58
CA GLY A 4 -11.99 -15.91 -2.81
C GLY A 4 -10.52 -15.49 -2.66
N LEU A 5 -10.26 -14.31 -2.06
CA LEU A 5 -8.92 -13.81 -1.80
C LEU A 5 -8.38 -14.44 -0.53
N LYS A 6 -7.12 -14.89 -0.59
CA LYS A 6 -6.41 -15.50 0.53
C LYS A 6 -4.93 -15.13 0.48
N PRO A 7 -4.24 -15.05 1.63
CA PRO A 7 -2.81 -14.85 1.66
C PRO A 7 -2.10 -16.00 0.91
N SER A 8 -1.09 -15.66 0.12
CA SER A 8 -0.20 -16.64 -0.52
C SER A 8 1.03 -16.96 0.33
N PHE A 9 1.43 -16.03 1.19
CA PHE A 9 2.52 -16.15 2.13
C PHE A 9 2.05 -15.71 3.52
N THR A 10 2.65 -16.28 4.55
CA THR A 10 2.41 -15.91 5.94
C THR A 10 3.72 -15.45 6.55
N ALA A 11 3.73 -14.27 7.16
CA ALA A 11 4.90 -13.75 7.84
C ALA A 11 5.41 -14.74 8.89
N ASN A 12 6.71 -15.03 8.88
CA ASN A 12 7.37 -15.77 9.95
C ASN A 12 8.45 -14.89 10.61
N PRO A 13 8.11 -14.19 11.71
CA PRO A 13 9.03 -13.24 12.36
C PRO A 13 10.32 -13.88 12.89
N GLY A 14 10.36 -15.20 13.03
CA GLY A 14 11.54 -15.94 13.50
C GLY A 14 12.52 -16.34 12.40
N VAL A 15 12.23 -16.03 11.13
CA VAL A 15 13.04 -16.43 9.97
C VAL A 15 13.54 -15.19 9.26
N THR A 16 14.82 -15.18 8.90
CA THR A 16 15.39 -14.11 8.06
C THR A 16 14.87 -14.22 6.64
N GLU A 17 14.89 -13.11 5.90
CA GLU A 17 14.55 -13.18 4.47
C GLU A 17 15.55 -14.06 3.71
N SER A 18 15.20 -14.42 2.47
CA SER A 18 16.14 -15.10 1.59
C SER A 18 17.33 -14.18 1.26
N PRO A 19 18.54 -14.73 0.95
CA PRO A 19 19.71 -13.90 0.63
C PRO A 19 19.47 -12.90 -0.51
N GLY A 20 18.63 -13.25 -1.49
CA GLY A 20 18.27 -12.37 -2.60
C GLY A 20 17.41 -11.19 -2.16
N VAL A 21 16.46 -11.41 -1.26
CA VAL A 21 15.61 -10.36 -0.68
C VAL A 21 16.43 -9.47 0.25
N ASP A 22 17.25 -10.05 1.12
CA ASP A 22 18.15 -9.30 2.01
C ASP A 22 19.13 -8.41 1.23
N ALA A 23 19.66 -8.90 0.10
CA ALA A 23 20.51 -8.11 -0.77
C ALA A 23 19.79 -6.87 -1.32
N VAL A 24 18.51 -7.00 -1.71
CA VAL A 24 17.70 -5.86 -2.19
C VAL A 24 17.42 -4.88 -1.05
N ILE A 25 17.00 -5.36 0.12
CA ILE A 25 16.74 -4.52 1.30
C ILE A 25 17.99 -3.72 1.64
N SER A 26 19.15 -4.37 1.68
CA SER A 26 20.43 -3.73 2.01
C SER A 26 20.87 -2.73 0.93
N ALA A 27 20.84 -3.11 -0.35
CA ALA A 27 21.29 -2.27 -1.46
C ALA A 27 20.46 -0.97 -1.59
N LEU A 28 19.14 -1.07 -1.39
CA LEU A 28 18.23 0.08 -1.44
C LEU A 28 18.05 0.76 -0.07
N LYS A 29 18.69 0.25 0.99
CA LYS A 29 18.60 0.76 2.38
C LYS A 29 17.15 0.82 2.89
N LEU A 30 16.33 -0.16 2.52
CA LEU A 30 14.92 -0.19 2.89
C LEU A 30 14.76 -0.40 4.41
N MET A 31 13.73 0.20 4.97
CA MET A 31 13.33 0.06 6.38
C MET A 31 11.89 -0.44 6.49
N PRO A 32 11.49 -1.07 7.61
CA PRO A 32 10.11 -1.51 7.79
C PRO A 32 9.11 -0.36 7.62
N HIS A 33 8.02 -0.61 6.88
CA HIS A 33 6.96 0.37 6.67
C HIS A 33 5.80 0.15 7.65
N ILE A 34 5.13 1.23 8.06
CA ILE A 34 3.99 1.14 8.99
C ILE A 34 2.79 0.39 8.39
N GLU A 35 2.69 0.36 7.06
CA GLU A 35 1.65 -0.41 6.35
C GLU A 35 1.99 -1.91 6.25
N GLY A 36 3.22 -2.31 6.60
CA GLY A 36 3.79 -3.63 6.33
C GLY A 36 4.74 -3.61 5.13
N GLY A 37 5.63 -4.61 5.03
CA GLY A 37 6.73 -4.62 4.06
C GLY A 37 7.85 -3.64 4.43
N TYR A 38 8.64 -3.25 3.43
CA TYR A 38 9.78 -2.33 3.56
C TYR A 38 9.65 -1.15 2.59
N PHE A 39 10.21 0.00 2.94
CA PHE A 39 10.20 1.18 2.09
C PHE A 39 11.42 2.08 2.31
N ILE A 40 11.62 3.03 1.40
CA ILE A 40 12.45 4.22 1.61
C ILE A 40 11.95 5.35 0.72
N GLU A 41 11.90 6.59 1.24
CA GLU A 41 11.70 7.78 0.42
C GLU A 41 12.96 8.08 -0.40
N THR A 42 12.83 8.07 -1.72
CA THR A 42 13.96 8.26 -2.65
C THR A 42 14.02 9.67 -3.24
N ASP A 43 12.87 10.35 -3.31
CA ASP A 43 12.76 11.72 -3.79
C ASP A 43 11.64 12.48 -3.07
N ARG A 44 11.89 13.76 -2.82
CA ARG A 44 10.90 14.73 -2.39
C ARG A 44 11.22 16.02 -3.11
N SER A 45 10.31 16.44 -3.98
CA SER A 45 10.50 17.61 -4.82
C SER A 45 10.80 18.85 -3.97
N PRO A 46 11.80 19.69 -4.30
CA PRO A 46 12.07 20.94 -3.58
C PRO A 46 10.94 21.97 -3.78
N ASP A 47 10.19 21.87 -4.87
CA ASP A 47 9.07 22.76 -5.15
C ASP A 47 7.87 22.41 -4.26
N THR A 48 7.16 23.44 -3.82
CA THR A 48 5.99 23.30 -2.95
C THR A 48 4.75 23.95 -3.56
N VAL A 49 3.59 23.43 -3.18
CA VAL A 49 2.26 23.95 -3.51
C VAL A 49 1.42 24.03 -2.25
N SER A 50 0.41 24.89 -2.25
CA SER A 50 -0.61 24.88 -1.19
C SER A 50 -1.28 23.51 -1.14
N SER A 51 -1.47 22.99 0.07
CA SER A 51 -2.16 21.72 0.28
C SER A 51 -3.62 21.87 -0.18
N PRO A 52 -4.10 21.01 -1.09
CA PRO A 52 -5.52 21.00 -1.47
C PRO A 52 -6.38 20.22 -0.45
N PHE A 53 -5.78 19.64 0.59
CA PHE A 53 -6.45 18.74 1.53
C PHE A 53 -6.86 19.45 2.83
N PRO A 54 -7.97 19.04 3.45
CA PRO A 54 -8.39 19.61 4.73
C PRO A 54 -7.39 19.28 5.85
N ILE A 55 -7.09 20.27 6.68
CA ILE A 55 -6.21 20.08 7.84
C ILE A 55 -7.01 19.37 8.94
N LYS A 56 -6.91 18.05 9.00
CA LYS A 56 -7.52 17.22 10.04
C LYS A 56 -6.51 16.20 10.53
N ALA A 57 -6.60 15.86 11.82
CA ALA A 57 -5.82 14.76 12.38
C ALA A 57 -6.28 13.45 11.73
N SER A 58 -5.31 12.63 11.36
CA SER A 58 -5.53 11.30 10.80
C SER A 58 -5.06 10.20 11.77
N SER A 59 -5.53 8.96 11.59
CA SER A 59 -5.15 7.81 12.43
C SER A 59 -3.64 7.54 12.43
N THR A 60 -2.90 8.01 11.40
CA THR A 60 -1.44 7.86 11.34
C THR A 60 -0.64 9.10 11.71
N SER A 61 -1.28 10.25 11.96
CA SER A 61 -0.57 11.51 12.20
C SER A 61 0.37 11.47 13.40
N GLU A 62 0.08 10.62 14.39
CA GLU A 62 0.87 10.46 15.62
C GLU A 62 1.61 9.12 15.68
N LEU A 63 1.53 8.28 14.64
CA LEU A 63 2.27 7.00 14.58
C LEU A 63 3.74 7.20 14.20
N THR A 64 4.06 8.32 13.57
CA THR A 64 5.40 8.64 13.06
C THR A 64 5.74 10.08 13.39
N PRO A 65 7.00 10.39 13.76
CA PRO A 65 7.42 11.77 13.96
C PRO A 65 7.19 12.63 12.71
N LYS A 66 6.77 13.88 12.93
CA LYS A 66 6.70 14.88 11.85
C LYS A 66 8.13 15.17 11.37
N ARG A 67 8.30 15.27 10.06
CA ARG A 67 9.59 15.66 9.49
C ARG A 67 9.97 17.11 9.88
N PRO A 68 11.26 17.46 9.88
CA PRO A 68 11.67 18.86 9.99
C PRO A 68 11.01 19.73 8.92
N GLY A 69 10.55 20.92 9.33
CA GLY A 69 9.86 21.85 8.43
C GLY A 69 8.51 21.35 7.90
N PHE A 70 7.86 20.42 8.62
CA PHE A 70 6.48 20.04 8.34
C PHE A 70 5.53 21.23 8.58
N ASP A 71 4.70 21.51 7.58
CA ASP A 71 3.60 22.47 7.65
C ASP A 71 2.38 21.84 6.96
N PRO A 72 1.26 21.63 7.67
CA PRO A 72 0.09 20.96 7.11
C PRO A 72 -0.60 21.75 6.00
N THR A 73 -0.28 23.03 5.81
CA THR A 73 -0.87 23.92 4.79
C THR A 73 -0.18 23.82 3.43
N VAL A 74 0.98 23.16 3.34
CA VAL A 74 1.77 23.02 2.11
C VAL A 74 2.16 21.57 1.85
N ARG A 75 2.42 21.23 0.59
CA ARG A 75 3.00 19.95 0.17
C ARG A 75 4.13 20.18 -0.80
N ASN A 76 5.14 19.31 -0.79
CA ASN A 76 6.03 19.18 -1.93
C ASN A 76 5.21 18.80 -3.17
N THR A 77 5.62 19.17 -4.38
CA THR A 77 4.85 18.84 -5.58
C THR A 77 4.73 17.33 -5.80
N SER A 78 5.71 16.55 -5.34
CA SER A 78 5.68 15.09 -5.32
C SER A 78 6.62 14.52 -4.26
N THR A 79 6.35 13.27 -3.89
CA THR A 79 7.29 12.39 -3.18
C THR A 79 7.32 11.05 -3.88
N THR A 80 8.48 10.40 -3.93
CA THR A 80 8.64 9.06 -4.47
C THR A 80 9.30 8.15 -3.45
N ILE A 81 8.82 6.91 -3.36
CA ILE A 81 9.40 5.86 -2.52
C ILE A 81 9.78 4.64 -3.37
N HIS A 82 10.67 3.81 -2.85
CA HIS A 82 10.63 2.38 -3.12
C HIS A 82 9.78 1.69 -2.06
N TYR A 83 9.00 0.68 -2.47
CA TYR A 83 8.21 -0.17 -1.58
C TYR A 83 8.41 -1.64 -1.97
N LEU A 84 8.63 -2.50 -0.99
CA LEU A 84 8.93 -3.92 -1.15
C LEU A 84 8.06 -4.78 -0.23
N LEU A 85 7.28 -5.68 -0.83
CA LEU A 85 6.72 -6.83 -0.10
C LEU A 85 7.65 -8.02 -0.24
N THR A 86 7.73 -8.83 0.82
CA THR A 86 8.62 -9.98 0.93
C THR A 86 7.88 -11.17 1.53
N PRO A 87 8.39 -12.41 1.45
CA PRO A 87 7.74 -13.53 2.12
C PRO A 87 7.51 -13.35 3.63
N ASN A 88 8.40 -12.68 4.38
CA ASN A 88 8.17 -12.38 5.80
C ASN A 88 7.46 -11.04 6.07
N GLY A 89 7.34 -10.17 5.07
CA GLY A 89 6.49 -8.97 5.08
C GLY A 89 5.54 -8.96 3.87
N PRO A 90 4.60 -9.92 3.75
CA PRO A 90 3.93 -10.22 2.48
C PRO A 90 2.71 -9.35 2.21
N GLN A 91 2.43 -8.36 3.06
CA GLN A 91 1.19 -7.59 3.03
C GLN A 91 1.45 -6.12 3.34
N GLY A 92 0.85 -5.25 2.53
CA GLY A 92 0.56 -3.86 2.83
C GLY A 92 -0.92 -3.73 3.23
N GLY A 93 -1.19 -3.43 4.50
CA GLY A 93 -2.54 -3.39 5.05
C GLY A 93 -3.38 -2.24 4.48
N PHE A 94 -4.71 -2.35 4.58
CA PHE A 94 -5.63 -1.35 4.03
C PHE A 94 -5.38 0.05 4.60
N HIS A 95 -5.02 0.95 3.70
CA HIS A 95 -4.79 2.35 3.99
C HIS A 95 -5.25 3.24 2.84
N ARG A 96 -5.35 4.54 3.09
CA ARG A 96 -5.85 5.54 2.15
C ARG A 96 -4.99 6.78 2.21
N ASN A 97 -4.72 7.35 1.05
CA ASN A 97 -4.11 8.67 0.90
C ASN A 97 -5.13 9.67 0.37
N LYS A 98 -5.01 10.95 0.75
CA LYS A 98 -5.72 12.06 0.09
C LYS A 98 -5.14 12.36 -1.30
N GLY A 99 -3.81 12.30 -1.41
CA GLY A 99 -3.13 12.37 -2.70
C GLY A 99 -3.32 11.11 -3.52
N ARG A 100 -3.39 11.27 -4.84
CA ARG A 100 -3.33 10.13 -5.75
C ARG A 100 -1.92 9.54 -5.75
N THR A 101 -1.84 8.24 -5.96
CA THR A 101 -0.56 7.52 -5.99
C THR A 101 -0.38 6.78 -7.31
N VAL A 102 0.70 7.10 -8.03
CA VAL A 102 1.15 6.37 -9.21
C VAL A 102 2.10 5.28 -8.76
N HIS A 103 1.85 4.03 -9.16
CA HIS A 103 2.67 2.88 -8.79
C HIS A 103 3.31 2.32 -10.05
N THR A 104 4.60 2.00 -9.98
CA THR A 104 5.35 1.42 -11.10
C THR A 104 6.09 0.18 -10.63
N LEU A 105 5.89 -0.94 -11.31
CA LEU A 105 6.54 -2.21 -11.05
C LEU A 105 8.02 -2.16 -11.44
N HIS A 106 8.90 -2.64 -10.55
CA HIS A 106 10.31 -2.91 -10.87
C HIS A 106 10.59 -4.41 -10.96
N LYS A 107 10.05 -5.20 -10.04
CA LYS A 107 10.26 -6.66 -9.98
C LYS A 107 9.14 -7.35 -9.22
N GLY A 108 8.91 -8.62 -9.56
CA GLY A 108 8.09 -9.53 -8.78
C GLY A 108 6.61 -9.41 -9.09
N ARG A 109 5.79 -9.96 -8.20
CA ARG A 109 4.36 -10.12 -8.44
C ARG A 109 3.53 -9.96 -7.18
N GLY A 110 2.36 -9.36 -7.31
CA GLY A 110 1.42 -9.22 -6.21
C GLY A 110 0.00 -8.94 -6.66
N ARG A 111 -0.90 -8.81 -5.69
CA ARG A 111 -2.28 -8.41 -5.94
C ARG A 111 -2.60 -7.16 -5.15
N TYR A 112 -3.27 -6.22 -5.82
CA TYR A 112 -3.90 -5.07 -5.17
C TYR A 112 -5.39 -5.33 -4.97
N VAL A 113 -5.89 -4.85 -3.83
CA VAL A 113 -7.31 -4.81 -3.48
C VAL A 113 -7.65 -3.35 -3.17
N VAL A 114 -8.58 -2.76 -3.93
CA VAL A 114 -8.95 -1.35 -3.83
C VAL A 114 -10.43 -1.24 -3.53
N ILE A 115 -10.79 -0.52 -2.47
CA ILE A 115 -12.17 -0.19 -2.12
C ILE A 115 -12.41 1.27 -2.53
N HIS A 116 -13.35 1.48 -3.46
CA HIS A 116 -13.71 2.81 -3.97
C HIS A 116 -14.65 3.52 -3.00
N ALA A 117 -14.12 3.90 -1.83
CA ALA A 117 -14.88 4.40 -0.68
C ALA A 117 -15.65 5.71 -0.94
N ASN A 118 -15.22 6.48 -1.94
CA ASN A 118 -15.82 7.74 -2.36
C ASN A 118 -17.01 7.58 -3.32
N GLU A 119 -17.31 6.38 -3.82
CA GLU A 119 -18.47 6.15 -4.68
C GLU A 119 -19.79 6.27 -3.90
N SER A 120 -20.87 6.69 -4.56
CA SER A 120 -22.16 6.97 -3.91
C SER A 120 -22.96 5.72 -3.51
N ALA A 121 -22.58 4.54 -4.01
CA ALA A 121 -23.26 3.29 -3.68
C ALA A 121 -23.20 2.99 -2.17
N THR A 122 -24.26 2.38 -1.62
CA THR A 122 -24.32 1.99 -0.21
C THR A 122 -23.20 1.01 0.13
N GLU A 123 -23.09 -0.06 -0.65
CA GLU A 123 -21.95 -0.98 -0.59
C GLU A 123 -20.92 -0.53 -1.62
N LYS A 124 -19.67 -0.34 -1.17
CA LYS A 124 -18.59 0.19 -2.00
C LYS A 124 -18.02 -0.88 -2.92
N ARG A 125 -17.72 -0.49 -4.15
CA ARG A 125 -17.10 -1.37 -5.13
C ARG A 125 -15.70 -1.78 -4.68
N ILE A 126 -15.42 -3.07 -4.80
CA ILE A 126 -14.09 -3.66 -4.62
C ILE A 126 -13.52 -3.95 -6.00
N GLU A 127 -12.31 -3.47 -6.26
CA GLU A 127 -11.54 -3.77 -7.46
C GLU A 127 -10.30 -4.58 -7.05
N THR A 128 -9.99 -5.62 -7.83
CA THR A 128 -8.76 -6.40 -7.63
C THR A 128 -8.05 -6.60 -8.95
N PHE A 129 -6.73 -6.54 -8.93
CA PHE A 129 -5.90 -6.81 -10.10
C PHE A 129 -4.52 -7.29 -9.68
N ILE A 130 -3.89 -8.05 -10.57
CA ILE A 130 -2.52 -8.53 -10.38
C ILE A 130 -1.55 -7.50 -10.97
N VAL A 131 -0.45 -7.28 -10.26
CA VAL A 131 0.69 -6.50 -10.71
C VAL A 131 1.85 -7.46 -10.88
N GLY A 132 2.55 -7.36 -12.01
CA GLY A 132 3.55 -8.35 -12.41
C GLY A 132 3.95 -8.23 -13.87
N PRO A 133 4.95 -9.01 -14.30
CA PRO A 133 5.55 -8.87 -15.62
C PRO A 133 4.71 -9.44 -16.77
N ASN A 134 3.67 -10.25 -16.50
CA ASN A 134 2.92 -10.95 -17.55
C ASN A 134 1.83 -10.07 -18.19
N ILE A 135 2.25 -9.06 -18.95
CA ILE A 135 1.36 -8.08 -19.61
C ILE A 135 0.30 -8.77 -20.48
N GLU A 136 0.69 -9.79 -21.24
CA GLU A 136 -0.22 -10.53 -22.13
C GLU A 136 -1.34 -11.27 -21.37
N ARG A 137 -1.17 -11.51 -20.06
CA ARG A 137 -2.19 -12.08 -19.17
C ARG A 137 -2.98 -11.03 -18.38
N GLY A 138 -2.75 -9.75 -18.66
CA GLY A 138 -3.46 -8.62 -18.03
C GLY A 138 -2.85 -8.13 -16.72
N GLU A 139 -1.62 -8.55 -16.38
CA GLU A 139 -0.90 -7.98 -15.24
C GLU A 139 -0.48 -6.54 -15.51
N LYS A 140 -0.54 -5.69 -14.49
CA LYS A 140 -0.23 -4.27 -14.63
C LYS A 140 1.22 -3.99 -14.25
N LEU A 141 1.94 -3.32 -15.15
CA LEU A 141 3.26 -2.72 -14.84
C LEU A 141 3.12 -1.36 -14.15
N GLN A 142 2.06 -0.62 -14.43
CA GLN A 142 1.78 0.68 -13.84
C GLN A 142 0.28 0.80 -13.56
N TRP A 143 -0.06 1.39 -12.42
CA TRP A 143 -1.44 1.67 -12.06
C TRP A 143 -1.53 2.88 -11.14
N ILE A 144 -2.71 3.49 -11.12
CA ILE A 144 -2.97 4.66 -10.31
C ILE A 144 -4.10 4.32 -9.33
N VAL A 145 -3.86 4.58 -8.05
CA VAL A 145 -4.92 4.63 -7.05
C VAL A 145 -5.18 6.10 -6.78
N GLU A 146 -6.35 6.57 -7.22
CA GLU A 146 -6.79 7.94 -6.93
C GLU A 146 -6.98 8.14 -5.42
N GLY A 147 -6.89 9.40 -4.98
CA GLY A 147 -7.12 9.77 -3.59
C GLY A 147 -8.49 9.33 -3.07
N ASP A 148 -8.59 9.25 -1.74
CA ASP A 148 -9.80 8.86 -1.00
C ASP A 148 -10.27 7.41 -1.20
N LYS A 149 -9.42 6.54 -1.75
CA LYS A 149 -9.66 5.08 -1.86
C LYS A 149 -8.81 4.30 -0.88
N TYR A 150 -9.37 3.24 -0.31
CA TYR A 150 -8.56 2.30 0.47
C TYR A 150 -7.88 1.31 -0.45
N LYS A 151 -6.56 1.14 -0.32
CA LYS A 151 -5.76 0.14 -1.01
C LYS A 151 -5.08 -0.78 -0.01
N ALA A 152 -5.07 -2.07 -0.30
CA ALA A 152 -4.21 -3.07 0.30
C ALA A 152 -3.49 -3.82 -0.81
N SER A 153 -2.33 -4.40 -0.48
CA SER A 153 -1.60 -5.25 -1.41
C SER A 153 -1.03 -6.46 -0.70
N TYR A 154 -0.85 -7.56 -1.44
CA TYR A 154 -0.18 -8.73 -0.91
C TYR A 154 0.64 -9.46 -1.97
N LEU A 155 1.68 -10.13 -1.51
CA LEU A 155 2.65 -10.85 -2.34
C LEU A 155 2.01 -12.09 -2.97
N LEU A 156 2.32 -12.33 -4.24
CA LEU A 156 2.00 -13.56 -4.96
C LEU A 156 3.30 -14.30 -5.31
N PRO A 157 3.25 -15.62 -5.53
CA PRO A 157 4.36 -16.33 -6.13
C PRO A 157 4.75 -15.68 -7.46
N ASP A 158 6.05 -15.68 -7.78
CA ASP A 158 6.57 -14.98 -8.96
C ASP A 158 6.03 -15.56 -10.27
N GLU A 159 5.64 -16.85 -10.24
CA GLU A 159 5.03 -17.58 -11.35
C GLU A 159 3.64 -18.11 -10.99
N ASP A 160 2.77 -18.24 -11.99
CA ASP A 160 1.43 -18.83 -11.79
C ASP A 160 1.53 -20.30 -11.38
N GLY A 161 0.92 -20.62 -10.23
CA GLY A 161 0.99 -21.97 -9.63
C GLY A 161 2.28 -22.27 -8.87
N GLY A 162 3.22 -21.31 -8.81
CA GLY A 162 4.42 -21.41 -7.98
C GLY A 162 4.12 -21.28 -6.49
N VAL A 163 5.16 -21.49 -5.68
CA VAL A 163 5.11 -21.35 -4.20
C VAL A 163 6.15 -20.39 -3.65
N ASP A 164 7.09 -19.93 -4.48
CA ASP A 164 8.21 -19.09 -4.09
C ASP A 164 8.06 -17.67 -4.65
N SER A 165 8.64 -16.69 -3.96
CA SER A 165 8.76 -15.32 -4.46
C SER A 165 10.05 -14.66 -3.95
N GLN A 166 10.67 -13.86 -4.82
CA GLN A 166 11.79 -12.98 -4.49
C GLN A 166 11.35 -11.56 -4.11
N GLY A 167 10.07 -11.39 -3.76
CA GLY A 167 9.47 -10.13 -3.34
C GLY A 167 8.88 -9.32 -4.50
N LEU A 168 7.99 -8.38 -4.15
CA LEU A 168 7.37 -7.42 -5.06
C LEU A 168 7.97 -6.04 -4.80
N LEU A 169 8.82 -5.56 -5.70
CA LEU A 169 9.44 -4.24 -5.63
C LEU A 169 8.74 -3.27 -6.60
N ILE A 170 8.31 -2.14 -6.07
CA ILE A 170 7.68 -1.07 -6.83
C ILE A 170 8.26 0.30 -6.44
N SER A 171 7.97 1.31 -7.25
CA SER A 171 7.99 2.69 -6.81
C SER A 171 6.58 3.24 -6.69
N GLU A 172 6.35 4.07 -5.67
CA GLU A 172 5.13 4.85 -5.54
C GLU A 172 5.47 6.34 -5.57
N THR A 173 4.79 7.09 -6.43
CA THR A 173 4.87 8.56 -6.48
C THR A 173 3.52 9.15 -6.09
N VAL A 174 3.51 9.95 -5.03
CA VAL A 174 2.31 10.64 -4.51
C VAL A 174 2.31 12.09 -4.97
N VAL A 175 1.16 12.56 -5.47
CA VAL A 175 0.99 13.93 -5.96
C VAL A 175 -0.31 14.55 -5.42
N PRO A 176 -0.26 15.70 -4.73
CA PRO A 176 0.94 16.32 -4.13
C PRO A 176 1.66 15.38 -3.17
N GLY A 177 2.91 15.71 -2.81
CA GLY A 177 3.80 14.87 -2.01
C GLY A 177 3.19 14.40 -0.69
N PHE A 178 3.59 13.21 -0.26
CA PHE A 178 3.06 12.52 0.92
C PHE A 178 3.36 13.25 2.23
N GLU A 179 2.36 13.25 3.11
CA GLU A 179 2.45 13.56 4.53
C GLU A 179 1.52 12.63 5.33
N PHE A 180 1.94 12.24 6.54
CA PHE A 180 1.14 11.33 7.40
C PHE A 180 -0.20 11.92 7.90
N CYS A 181 -0.43 13.22 7.71
CA CYS A 181 -1.75 13.82 7.96
C CYS A 181 -2.76 13.56 6.84
N ASP A 182 -2.31 13.10 5.67
CA ASP A 182 -3.16 12.75 4.52
C ASP A 182 -3.40 11.24 4.39
N HIS A 183 -2.78 10.46 5.28
CA HIS A 183 -2.77 9.00 5.25
C HIS A 183 -3.58 8.45 6.41
N ASP A 184 -4.45 7.44 6.20
CA ASP A 184 -5.19 6.77 7.26
C ASP A 184 -5.32 5.26 7.03
N PHE A 185 -5.33 4.46 8.10
CA PHE A 185 -5.66 3.04 8.06
C PHE A 185 -7.17 2.80 8.12
N LEU A 186 -7.65 1.78 7.40
CA LEU A 186 -9.03 1.31 7.49
C LEU A 186 -9.24 0.50 8.78
N SER A 187 -10.20 0.90 9.61
CA SER A 187 -10.59 0.13 10.79
C SER A 187 -11.48 -1.06 10.42
N ARG A 188 -11.57 -2.05 11.33
CA ARG A 188 -12.50 -3.19 11.16
C ARG A 188 -13.95 -2.73 10.98
N GLN A 189 -14.39 -1.79 11.82
CA GLN A 189 -15.73 -1.20 11.71
C GLN A 189 -15.91 -0.50 10.36
N GLY A 190 -14.94 0.31 9.93
CA GLY A 190 -15.01 1.00 8.66
C GLY A 190 -15.09 0.03 7.47
N LEU A 191 -14.36 -1.09 7.53
CA LEU A 191 -14.45 -2.13 6.50
C LEU A 191 -15.89 -2.70 6.43
N GLU A 192 -16.49 -3.05 7.56
CA GLU A 192 -17.88 -3.53 7.61
C GLU A 192 -18.89 -2.52 7.08
N GLU A 193 -18.72 -1.24 7.43
CA GLU A 193 -19.57 -0.15 6.94
C GLU A 193 -19.46 0.04 5.42
N LEU A 194 -18.26 -0.15 4.85
CA LEU A 194 -18.04 0.06 3.41
C LEU A 194 -18.55 -1.12 2.57
N ILE A 195 -18.34 -2.37 3.01
CA ILE A 195 -18.54 -3.55 2.14
C ILE A 195 -19.44 -4.63 2.74
N GLY A 196 -20.04 -4.38 3.90
CA GLY A 196 -20.91 -5.32 4.61
C GLY A 196 -20.12 -6.41 5.38
N ALA A 197 -20.74 -6.95 6.42
CA ALA A 197 -20.11 -7.86 7.37
C ALA A 197 -19.49 -9.12 6.73
N GLN A 198 -20.18 -9.72 5.75
CA GLN A 198 -19.70 -10.95 5.11
C GLN A 198 -18.38 -10.71 4.35
N LYS A 199 -18.31 -9.67 3.52
CA LYS A 199 -17.09 -9.37 2.74
C LYS A 199 -15.99 -8.80 3.63
N ALA A 200 -16.36 -8.05 4.66
CA ALA A 200 -15.41 -7.55 5.65
C ALA A 200 -14.71 -8.69 6.40
N GLU A 201 -15.42 -9.77 6.74
CA GLU A 201 -14.80 -10.96 7.34
C GLU A 201 -13.78 -11.59 6.38
N GLU A 202 -14.14 -11.77 5.11
CA GLU A 202 -13.25 -12.32 4.07
C GLU A 202 -11.98 -11.48 3.83
N LEU A 203 -12.05 -10.17 4.03
CA LEU A 203 -10.93 -9.24 3.80
C LEU A 203 -10.25 -8.75 5.09
N SER A 204 -10.70 -9.20 6.26
CA SER A 204 -10.20 -8.73 7.56
C SER A 204 -8.70 -8.97 7.76
N TRP A 205 -8.16 -10.03 7.15
CA TRP A 205 -6.73 -10.34 7.18
C TRP A 205 -5.87 -9.26 6.49
N LEU A 206 -6.45 -8.47 5.58
CA LEU A 206 -5.76 -7.34 4.93
C LEU A 206 -5.79 -6.04 5.75
N LEU A 207 -6.41 -6.02 6.94
CA LEU A 207 -6.36 -4.85 7.81
C LEU A 207 -4.95 -4.67 8.40
N SER A 208 -4.53 -3.42 8.56
CA SER A 208 -3.28 -3.12 9.27
C SER A 208 -3.44 -3.47 10.77
N PRO A 209 -2.43 -4.07 11.42
CA PRO A 209 -2.45 -4.26 12.88
C PRO A 209 -2.41 -2.93 13.65
N LEU A 210 -2.06 -1.83 12.96
CA LEU A 210 -2.07 -0.47 13.52
C LEU A 210 -3.42 0.24 13.30
N ALA A 211 -4.36 -0.38 12.59
CA ALA A 211 -5.71 0.16 12.45
C ALA A 211 -6.45 0.06 13.80
N LYS A 212 -6.91 1.20 14.31
CA LYS A 212 -7.76 1.30 15.50
C LYS A 212 -9.23 1.33 15.09
#